data_AF-A0A954YBH8-F1
#
_entry.id   AF-A0A954YBH8-F1
#
_cell.length_a   1.000
_cell.length_b   1.000
_cell.length_c   1.000
_cell.angle_alpha   90.00
_cell.angle_beta   90.00
_cell.angle_gamma   90.00
#
_symmetry.space_group_name_H-M   'P 1'
#
loop_
_entity.id
_entity.type
_entity.pdbx_description
1 polymer ?
#
loop_
_entity_poly.entity_id
_entity_poly.type
_entity_poly.pdbx_seq_one_letter_code
_entity_poly.pdbx_strand_id
1 'polypeptide(L)'
;MSGGCETTELWGCAKHAQMGKTCCQTCEILVTEGDRERIHAHTGQQDFWEYRTPSDPVYLEQDDDPNWLKWAFRPDGARAVLRRPASGDCRFLGPAGCSLPMETRPLVCRLYPFTYTERGIDGVSDGCPREVIPPGSTILQVLDMRREDADRWHAQLYAELREGAGV
;
A
#
# COMPACT_ATOMS: atom_id res chain seq x y z
N MET A 1 10.66 44.21 2.06
CA MET A 1 10.24 43.15 2.99
C MET A 1 10.07 41.89 2.17
N SER A 2 11.18 41.16 2.00
CA SER A 2 11.22 39.95 1.17
C SER A 2 10.61 38.81 1.99
N GLY A 3 9.36 38.46 1.69
CA GLY A 3 8.72 37.27 2.24
C GLY A 3 9.44 36.04 1.70
N GLY A 4 10.25 35.40 2.55
CA GLY A 4 10.83 34.10 2.25
C GLY A 4 9.69 33.11 2.02
N CYS A 5 9.67 32.50 0.84
CA CYS A 5 8.92 31.28 0.62
C CYS A 5 9.59 30.21 1.50
N GLU A 6 9.08 29.99 2.71
CA GLU A 6 9.44 28.81 3.50
C GLU A 6 8.99 27.59 2.70
N THR A 7 9.93 26.98 1.99
CA THR A 7 9.73 25.64 1.43
C THR A 7 9.50 24.71 2.61
N THR A 8 8.24 24.38 2.89
CA THR A 8 7.90 23.35 3.87
C THR A 8 8.57 22.07 3.42
N GLU A 9 9.54 21.60 4.20
CA GLU A 9 10.26 20.39 3.89
C GLU A 9 9.30 19.20 4.02
N LEU A 10 9.01 18.55 2.89
CA LEU A 10 8.13 17.38 2.84
C LEU A 10 8.93 16.14 3.22
N TRP A 11 8.27 15.13 3.78
CA TRP A 11 8.87 13.83 4.14
C TRP A 11 7.91 12.69 3.82
N GLY A 12 8.38 11.43 3.92
CA GLY A 12 7.55 10.25 3.69
C GLY A 12 6.90 10.22 2.31
N CYS A 13 5.64 9.81 2.21
CA CYS A 13 4.93 9.67 0.95
C CYS A 13 4.86 10.95 0.11
N ALA A 14 4.82 12.14 0.73
CA ALA A 14 4.77 13.42 0.01
C ALA A 14 6.11 13.75 -0.65
N LYS A 15 7.24 13.54 0.06
CA LYS A 15 8.58 13.66 -0.54
C LYS A 15 8.80 12.62 -1.63
N HIS A 16 8.32 11.41 -1.39
CA HIS A 16 8.41 10.32 -2.35
C HIS A 16 7.64 10.62 -3.65
N ALA A 17 6.47 11.25 -3.54
CA ALA A 17 5.66 11.72 -4.67
C ALA A 17 6.40 12.79 -5.49
N GLN A 18 7.06 13.75 -4.84
CA GLN A 18 7.89 14.74 -5.54
C GLN A 18 9.12 14.14 -6.23
N MET A 19 9.68 13.06 -5.68
CA MET A 19 10.81 12.35 -6.27
C MET A 19 10.41 11.41 -7.42
N GLY A 20 9.11 11.15 -7.62
CA GLY A 20 8.60 10.25 -8.67
C GLY A 20 9.03 8.78 -8.50
N LYS A 21 9.21 8.31 -7.25
CA LYS A 21 9.66 6.94 -6.93
C LYS A 21 8.82 6.27 -5.84
N THR A 22 7.52 6.49 -5.84
CA THR A 22 6.62 5.97 -4.80
C THR A 22 6.39 4.46 -4.94
N CYS A 23 6.05 3.78 -3.84
CA CYS A 23 5.59 2.39 -3.87
C CYS A 23 4.35 2.19 -4.78
N CYS A 24 3.58 3.26 -5.02
CA CYS A 24 2.47 3.26 -5.96
C CYS A 24 2.90 3.09 -7.43
N GLN A 25 4.17 3.34 -7.75
CA GLN A 25 4.74 3.21 -9.10
C GLN A 25 5.51 1.89 -9.26
N THR A 26 6.13 1.39 -8.19
CA THR A 26 7.03 0.23 -8.24
C THR A 26 6.37 -1.09 -7.85
N CYS A 27 5.25 -1.06 -7.14
CA CYS A 27 4.60 -2.27 -6.63
C CYS A 27 3.22 -2.53 -7.26
N GLU A 28 2.86 -3.80 -7.37
CA GLU A 28 1.49 -4.23 -7.64
C GLU A 28 0.69 -4.28 -6.33
N ILE A 29 -0.18 -3.30 -6.12
CA ILE A 29 -0.98 -3.16 -4.89
C ILE A 29 -2.21 -4.05 -4.97
N LEU A 30 -2.25 -5.13 -4.18
CA LEU A 30 -3.43 -5.96 -3.97
C LEU A 30 -4.58 -5.12 -3.37
N VAL A 31 -5.82 -5.39 -3.81
CA VAL A 31 -7.04 -4.86 -3.19
C VAL A 31 -7.98 -6.00 -2.83
N THR A 32 -8.37 -6.07 -1.56
CA THR A 32 -9.41 -6.99 -1.07
C THR A 32 -10.80 -6.53 -1.53
N GLU A 33 -11.83 -7.34 -1.31
CA GLU A 33 -13.21 -6.89 -1.52
C GLU A 33 -13.56 -5.71 -0.60
N GLY A 34 -13.20 -5.80 0.69
CA GLY A 34 -13.41 -4.71 1.64
C GLY A 34 -12.69 -3.41 1.26
N ASP A 35 -11.50 -3.49 0.66
CA ASP A 35 -10.82 -2.31 0.12
C ASP A 35 -11.64 -1.66 -0.99
N ARG A 36 -12.22 -2.47 -1.88
CA ARG A 36 -13.05 -1.95 -2.99
C ARG A 36 -14.28 -1.23 -2.46
N GLU A 37 -14.95 -1.83 -1.47
CA GLU A 37 -16.12 -1.24 -0.83
C GLU A 37 -15.78 0.07 -0.12
N ARG A 38 -14.70 0.09 0.69
CA ARG A 38 -14.26 1.29 1.42
C ARG A 38 -13.89 2.44 0.48
N ILE A 39 -13.13 2.13 -0.58
CA ILE A 39 -12.71 3.15 -1.56
C ILE A 39 -13.91 3.63 -2.37
N HIS A 40 -14.80 2.72 -2.78
CA HIS A 40 -16.03 3.08 -3.49
C HIS A 40 -16.92 4.00 -2.65
N ALA A 41 -17.16 3.64 -1.39
CA ALA A 41 -17.98 4.44 -0.48
C ALA A 41 -17.41 5.86 -0.26
N HIS A 42 -16.08 6.01 -0.25
CA HIS A 42 -15.42 7.31 -0.09
C HIS A 42 -15.38 8.14 -1.38
N THR A 43 -15.15 7.51 -2.53
CA THR A 43 -14.82 8.21 -3.79
C THR A 43 -15.96 8.20 -4.82
N GLY A 44 -16.94 7.31 -4.68
CA GLY A 44 -17.95 6.99 -5.69
C GLY A 44 -17.41 6.22 -6.91
N GLN A 45 -16.11 5.93 -6.98
CA GLN A 45 -15.48 5.29 -8.14
C GLN A 45 -15.56 3.76 -8.04
N GLN A 46 -15.50 3.06 -9.17
CA GLN A 46 -15.50 1.59 -9.23
C GLN A 46 -14.45 1.03 -10.21
N ASP A 47 -13.90 1.88 -11.09
CA ASP A 47 -12.96 1.53 -12.16
C ASP A 47 -11.48 1.63 -11.75
N PHE A 48 -11.20 1.69 -10.45
CA PHE A 48 -9.85 1.90 -9.89
C PHE A 48 -9.04 0.61 -9.69
N TRP A 49 -9.62 -0.54 -9.98
CA TRP A 49 -8.98 -1.85 -9.80
C TRP A 49 -9.28 -2.78 -10.97
N GLU A 50 -8.47 -3.82 -11.13
CA GLU A 50 -8.63 -4.84 -12.15
C GLU A 50 -8.14 -6.20 -11.65
N TYR A 51 -8.61 -7.29 -12.25
CA TYR A 51 -7.97 -8.60 -12.10
C TYR A 51 -6.80 -8.69 -13.09
N ARG A 52 -5.61 -9.02 -12.58
CA ARG A 52 -4.41 -9.18 -13.39
C ARG A 52 -3.51 -10.26 -12.81
N THR A 53 -2.90 -11.06 -13.69
CA THR A 53 -1.77 -11.93 -13.31
C THR A 53 -0.55 -11.04 -13.01
N PRO A 54 0.17 -11.25 -11.90
CA PRO A 54 1.36 -10.45 -11.61
C PRO A 54 2.37 -10.55 -12.76
N SER A 55 2.95 -9.40 -13.08
CA SER A 55 4.01 -9.29 -14.09
C SER A 55 5.38 -9.64 -13.52
N ASP A 56 5.57 -9.44 -12.22
CA ASP A 56 6.79 -9.78 -11.48
C ASP A 56 6.59 -11.13 -10.74
N PRO A 57 7.43 -12.16 -11.02
CA PRO A 57 7.38 -13.44 -10.33
C PRO A 57 7.53 -13.36 -8.82
N VAL A 58 8.13 -12.30 -8.26
CA VAL A 58 8.31 -12.13 -6.81
C VAL A 58 6.97 -12.21 -6.05
N TYR A 59 5.86 -11.84 -6.69
CA TYR A 59 4.52 -11.93 -6.10
C TYR A 59 3.96 -13.34 -6.01
N LEU A 60 4.61 -14.31 -6.67
CA LEU A 60 4.29 -15.74 -6.63
C LEU A 60 5.20 -16.50 -5.66
N GLU A 61 6.31 -15.90 -5.24
CA GLU A 61 7.28 -16.48 -4.30
C GLU A 61 6.90 -16.07 -2.87
N GLN A 62 6.14 -16.91 -2.17
CA GLN A 62 5.60 -16.62 -0.82
C GLN A 62 5.67 -17.86 0.08
N ASP A 63 6.83 -18.51 0.14
CA ASP A 63 7.02 -19.78 0.86
C ASP A 63 6.79 -19.66 2.38
N ASP A 64 6.95 -18.46 2.93
CA ASP A 64 6.71 -18.12 4.34
C ASP A 64 5.27 -17.71 4.65
N ASP A 65 4.43 -17.52 3.62
CA ASP A 65 3.00 -17.25 3.72
C ASP A 65 2.18 -18.08 2.71
N PRO A 66 1.99 -19.39 2.97
CA PRO A 66 1.31 -20.29 2.03
C PRO A 66 -0.16 -19.92 1.80
N ASN A 67 -0.81 -19.26 2.77
CA ASN A 67 -2.20 -18.85 2.65
C ASN A 67 -2.37 -17.60 1.79
N TRP A 68 -1.34 -16.75 1.68
CA TRP A 68 -1.36 -15.62 0.77
C TRP A 68 -1.66 -16.03 -0.67
N LEU A 69 -0.90 -16.97 -1.25
CA LEU A 69 -1.14 -17.43 -2.62
C LEU A 69 -2.51 -18.07 -2.77
N LYS A 70 -2.95 -18.82 -1.76
CA LYS A 70 -4.25 -19.50 -1.76
C LYS A 70 -5.43 -18.53 -1.75
N TRP A 71 -5.32 -17.41 -1.04
CA TRP A 71 -6.45 -16.52 -0.78
C TRP A 71 -6.43 -15.23 -1.60
N ALA A 72 -5.24 -14.71 -1.94
CA ALA A 72 -5.11 -13.49 -2.73
C ALA A 72 -5.28 -13.71 -4.24
N PHE A 73 -5.20 -14.96 -4.70
CA PHE A 73 -5.24 -15.31 -6.12
C PHE A 73 -6.47 -16.14 -6.49
N ARG A 74 -6.97 -15.90 -7.69
CA ARG A 74 -7.97 -16.73 -8.35
C ARG A 74 -7.31 -18.00 -8.93
N PRO A 75 -8.10 -19.03 -9.27
CA PRO A 75 -7.57 -20.24 -9.91
C PRO A 75 -6.86 -20.01 -11.25
N ASP A 76 -7.16 -18.90 -11.94
CA ASP A 76 -6.50 -18.49 -13.19
C ASP A 76 -5.16 -17.77 -12.95
N GLY A 77 -4.72 -17.62 -11.69
CA GLY A 77 -3.50 -16.94 -11.30
C GLY A 77 -3.61 -15.41 -11.32
N ALA A 78 -4.79 -14.85 -11.61
CA ALA A 78 -5.03 -13.42 -11.49
C ALA A 78 -5.36 -13.05 -10.04
N ARG A 79 -5.00 -11.83 -9.66
CA ARG A 79 -5.39 -11.23 -8.39
C ARG A 79 -5.94 -9.82 -8.63
N ALA A 80 -6.70 -9.33 -7.66
CA ALA A 80 -7.24 -7.99 -7.77
C ALA A 80 -6.22 -6.96 -7.34
N VAL A 81 -5.89 -6.04 -8.23
CA VAL A 81 -4.89 -5.01 -7.99
C VAL A 81 -5.44 -3.63 -8.31
N LEU A 82 -4.86 -2.61 -7.70
CA LEU A 82 -5.06 -1.24 -8.17
C LEU A 82 -4.64 -1.12 -9.63
N ARG A 83 -5.52 -0.51 -10.41
CA ARG A 83 -5.25 -0.19 -11.80
C ARG A 83 -4.23 0.94 -11.87
N ARG A 84 -3.23 0.77 -12.74
CA ARG A 84 -2.23 1.81 -13.03
C ARG A 84 -2.51 2.38 -14.43
N PRO A 85 -2.58 3.71 -14.61
CA PRO A 85 -2.56 4.33 -15.92
C PRO A 85 -1.17 4.17 -16.55
N ALA A 86 -1.04 4.56 -17.82
CA ALA A 86 0.22 4.45 -18.55
C ALA A 86 1.39 5.22 -17.91
N SER A 87 1.11 6.21 -17.04
CA SER A 87 2.16 6.89 -16.27
C SER A 87 2.79 6.01 -15.19
N GLY A 88 2.17 4.87 -14.84
CA GLY A 88 2.61 3.97 -13.77
C GLY A 88 2.12 4.37 -12.38
N ASP A 89 1.53 5.56 -12.22
CA ASP A 89 1.11 6.08 -10.91
C ASP A 89 -0.14 5.39 -10.38
N CYS A 90 -0.28 5.26 -9.06
CA CYS A 90 -1.62 5.02 -8.51
C CYS A 90 -2.50 6.24 -8.84
N ARG A 91 -3.74 6.03 -9.32
CA ARG A 91 -4.66 7.13 -9.63
C ARG A 91 -4.97 8.06 -8.45
N PHE A 92 -4.76 7.57 -7.22
CA PHE A 92 -4.96 8.35 -6.00
C PHE A 92 -3.70 9.11 -5.57
N LEU A 93 -2.57 8.94 -6.27
CA LEU A 93 -1.34 9.68 -6.03
C LEU A 93 -1.45 11.08 -6.64
N GLY A 94 -1.30 12.10 -5.80
CA GLY A 94 -1.17 13.49 -6.21
C GLY A 94 0.17 14.08 -5.79
N PRO A 95 0.42 15.37 -6.10
CA PRO A 95 1.67 16.06 -5.76
C PRO A 95 1.91 16.18 -4.24
N ALA A 96 0.86 16.06 -3.43
CA ALA A 96 0.93 16.05 -1.96
C ALA A 96 0.99 14.62 -1.37
N GLY A 97 1.15 13.58 -2.21
CA GLY A 97 1.05 12.18 -1.81
C GLY A 97 -0.32 11.57 -2.08
N CYS A 98 -0.65 10.48 -1.39
CA CYS A 98 -1.91 9.77 -1.59
C CYS A 98 -3.10 10.62 -1.10
N SER A 99 -4.07 10.82 -1.98
CA SER A 99 -5.33 11.55 -1.72
C SER A 99 -6.32 10.78 -0.84
N LEU A 100 -6.15 9.45 -0.69
CA LEU A 100 -7.01 8.66 0.18
C LEU A 100 -6.62 8.87 1.66
N PRO A 101 -7.60 9.08 2.56
CA PRO A 101 -7.39 9.01 4.00
C PRO A 101 -6.83 7.65 4.42
N MET A 102 -6.08 7.59 5.52
CA MET A 102 -5.42 6.36 5.99
C MET A 102 -6.38 5.16 6.04
N GLU A 103 -7.54 5.34 6.69
CA GLU A 103 -8.53 4.26 6.87
C GLU A 103 -9.35 3.94 5.61
N THR A 104 -9.09 4.62 4.49
CA THR A 104 -9.68 4.34 3.18
C THR A 104 -8.68 3.68 2.23
N ARG A 105 -7.37 3.83 2.45
CA ARG A 105 -6.33 3.22 1.60
C ARG A 105 -6.47 1.69 1.56
N PRO A 106 -5.97 1.01 0.52
CA PRO A 106 -5.86 -0.45 0.56
C PRO A 106 -5.10 -0.93 1.79
N LEU A 107 -5.48 -2.08 2.36
CA LEU A 107 -4.85 -2.60 3.58
C LEU A 107 -3.34 -2.80 3.42
N VAL A 108 -2.89 -3.30 2.27
CA VAL A 108 -1.46 -3.45 1.97
C VAL A 108 -0.72 -2.10 1.94
N CYS A 109 -1.40 -1.00 1.56
CA CYS A 109 -0.83 0.35 1.62
C CYS A 109 -0.78 0.91 3.04
N ARG A 110 -1.72 0.51 3.92
CA ARG A 110 -1.70 0.89 5.34
C ARG A 110 -0.62 0.13 6.10
N LEU A 111 -0.34 -1.10 5.69
CA LEU A 111 0.68 -1.94 6.31
C LEU A 111 2.09 -1.52 5.91
N TYR A 112 2.31 -1.00 4.70
CA TYR A 112 3.64 -0.52 4.31
C TYR A 112 4.10 0.64 5.21
N PRO A 113 5.30 0.58 5.83
CA PRO A 113 6.44 -0.26 5.46
C PRO A 113 6.66 -1.50 6.34
N PHE A 114 5.70 -1.92 7.16
CA PHE A 114 5.80 -3.19 7.88
C PHE A 114 5.91 -4.36 6.90
N THR A 115 6.75 -5.33 7.25
CA THR A 115 6.75 -6.66 6.64
C THR A 115 5.91 -7.61 7.50
N TYR A 116 5.29 -8.59 6.86
CA TYR A 116 4.31 -9.45 7.51
C TYR A 116 4.10 -10.75 6.73
N THR A 117 3.65 -11.77 7.46
CA THR A 117 3.04 -13.01 6.96
C THR A 117 1.68 -13.19 7.64
N GLU A 118 0.91 -14.22 7.33
CA GLU A 118 -0.32 -14.57 8.07
C GLU A 118 -0.11 -14.61 9.60
N ARG A 119 1.10 -14.96 10.06
CA ARG A 119 1.41 -15.08 11.50
C ARG A 119 1.50 -13.73 12.21
N GLY A 120 1.63 -12.63 11.48
CA GLY A 120 1.72 -11.28 12.03
C GLY A 120 2.80 -10.43 11.38
N ILE A 121 3.00 -9.25 11.97
CA ILE A 121 4.07 -8.32 11.61
C ILE A 121 5.42 -8.85 12.12
N ASP A 122 6.40 -8.98 11.21
CA ASP A 122 7.72 -9.57 11.49
C ASP A 122 8.89 -8.58 11.34
N GLY A 123 8.64 -7.37 10.84
CA GLY A 123 9.69 -6.38 10.63
C GLY A 123 9.23 -5.10 9.96
N VAL A 124 10.21 -4.36 9.45
CA VAL A 124 10.03 -3.12 8.68
C VAL A 124 10.91 -3.20 7.46
N SER A 125 10.34 -2.93 6.30
CA SER A 125 11.02 -2.96 5.01
C SER A 125 12.06 -1.84 4.90
N ASP A 126 13.25 -2.19 4.41
CA ASP A 126 14.28 -1.25 3.99
C ASP A 126 14.00 -0.63 2.61
N GLY A 127 12.86 -0.95 1.99
CA GLY A 127 12.49 -0.47 0.66
C GLY A 127 12.12 1.02 0.61
N CYS A 128 11.99 1.70 1.75
CA CYS A 128 11.76 3.14 1.78
C CYS A 128 13.11 3.88 1.71
N PRO A 129 13.37 4.69 0.67
CA PRO A 129 14.65 5.38 0.50
C PRO A 129 14.93 6.31 1.68
N ARG A 130 16.16 6.28 2.19
CA ARG A 130 16.55 7.07 3.36
C ARG A 130 16.40 8.58 3.13
N GLU A 131 16.44 9.00 1.88
CA GLU A 131 16.24 10.39 1.46
C GLU A 131 14.85 10.91 1.86
N VAL A 132 13.85 10.04 2.03
CA VAL A 132 12.50 10.45 2.46
C VAL A 132 12.32 10.48 3.98
N ILE A 133 13.38 10.21 4.74
CA ILE A 133 13.39 10.14 6.20
C ILE A 133 14.31 11.25 6.75
N PRO A 134 13.83 12.10 7.68
CA PRO A 134 14.69 13.07 8.36
C PRO A 134 15.82 12.37 9.14
N PRO A 135 17.02 12.99 9.24
CA PRO A 135 18.08 12.48 10.09
C PRO A 135 17.60 12.25 11.54
N GLY A 136 17.89 11.07 12.10
CA GLY A 136 17.51 10.71 13.47
C GLY A 136 16.05 10.24 13.65
N SER A 137 15.26 10.19 12.58
CA SER A 137 13.91 9.62 12.59
C SER A 137 13.85 8.25 11.93
N THR A 138 12.81 7.48 12.21
CA THR A 138 12.47 6.26 11.45
C THR A 138 11.33 6.53 10.48
N ILE A 139 11.19 5.69 9.45
CA ILE A 139 10.06 5.82 8.50
C ILE A 139 8.70 5.68 9.20
N LEU A 140 8.59 4.84 10.24
CA LEU A 140 7.36 4.68 11.00
C LEU A 140 6.97 5.97 11.74
N GLN A 141 7.95 6.67 12.32
CA GLN A 141 7.71 7.96 12.96
C GLN A 141 7.27 9.02 11.94
N VAL A 142 7.89 9.04 10.75
CA VAL A 142 7.54 9.98 9.68
C VAL A 142 6.12 9.75 9.14
N LEU A 143 5.69 8.49 9.08
CA LEU A 143 4.36 8.12 8.59
C LEU A 143 3.30 8.09 9.70
N ASP A 144 3.68 8.39 10.95
CA ASP A 144 2.83 8.28 12.14
C ASP A 144 2.17 6.89 12.27
N MET A 145 2.96 5.84 12.01
CA MET A 145 2.49 4.46 11.99
C MET A 145 2.83 3.74 13.29
N ARG A 146 1.79 3.30 14.01
CA ARG A 146 1.91 2.55 15.26
C ARG A 146 1.78 1.05 15.01
N ARG A 147 2.50 0.26 15.80
CA ARG A 147 2.44 -1.22 15.73
C ARG A 147 1.02 -1.75 15.97
N GLU A 148 0.28 -1.18 16.92
CA GLU A 148 -1.10 -1.57 17.23
C GLU A 148 -2.05 -1.39 16.03
N ASP A 149 -1.88 -0.32 15.26
CA ASP A 149 -2.66 -0.10 14.04
C ASP A 149 -2.30 -1.14 12.97
N ALA A 150 -1.01 -1.45 12.83
CA ALA A 150 -0.54 -2.47 11.90
C ALA A 150 -1.08 -3.87 12.24
N ASP A 151 -1.07 -4.26 13.52
CA ASP A 151 -1.63 -5.55 13.95
C ASP A 151 -3.15 -5.61 13.65
N ARG A 152 -3.88 -4.51 13.83
CA ARG A 152 -5.31 -4.41 13.49
C ARG A 152 -5.55 -4.52 11.99
N TRP A 153 -4.82 -3.77 11.16
CA TRP A 153 -4.95 -3.82 9.70
C TRP A 153 -4.50 -5.17 9.13
N HIS A 154 -3.50 -5.79 9.74
CA HIS A 154 -3.03 -7.14 9.40
C HIS A 154 -4.13 -8.18 9.64
N ALA A 155 -4.72 -8.20 10.83
CA ALA A 155 -5.82 -9.10 11.14
C ALA A 155 -7.00 -8.92 10.16
N GLN A 156 -7.30 -7.66 9.82
CA GLN A 156 -8.33 -7.35 8.83
C GLN A 156 -7.98 -7.86 7.43
N LEU A 157 -6.73 -7.73 6.99
CA LEU A 157 -6.28 -8.18 5.67
C LEU A 157 -6.49 -9.69 5.49
N TYR A 158 -6.02 -10.49 6.43
CA TYR A 158 -6.15 -11.95 6.33
C TYR A 158 -7.60 -12.41 6.52
N ALA A 159 -8.39 -11.71 7.33
CA ALA A 159 -9.83 -11.98 7.43
C ALA A 159 -10.52 -11.77 6.07
N GLU A 160 -10.30 -10.61 5.43
CA GLU A 160 -10.92 -10.28 4.14
C GLU A 160 -10.42 -11.18 3.01
N LEU A 161 -9.14 -11.58 3.02
CA LEU A 161 -8.59 -12.54 2.08
C LEU A 161 -9.26 -13.92 2.21
N ARG A 162 -9.36 -14.42 3.45
CA ARG A 162 -9.96 -15.71 3.74
C ARG A 162 -11.45 -15.75 3.34
N GLU A 163 -12.20 -14.71 3.71
CA GLU A 163 -13.62 -14.56 3.34
C GLU A 163 -13.80 -14.47 1.82
N GLY A 164 -12.98 -13.68 1.14
CA GLY A 164 -13.02 -13.54 -0.33
C GLY A 164 -12.69 -14.82 -1.08
N ALA A 165 -11.91 -15.72 -0.47
CA ALA A 165 -11.61 -17.04 -1.01
C ALA A 165 -12.69 -18.09 -0.70
N GLY A 166 -13.69 -17.77 0.13
CA GLY A 166 -14.79 -18.65 0.47
C GLY A 166 -14.42 -19.81 1.40
N VAL A 167 -13.45 -19.60 2.29
CA VAL A 167 -12.92 -20.63 3.23
C VAL A 167 -13.02 -20.25 4.69
#